data_AF-A0A2D6HAE6-F1
#
_entry.id   AF-A0A2D6HAE6-F1
#
_cell.length_a   1.000
_cell.length_b   1.000
_cell.length_c   1.000
_cell.angle_alpha   90.00
_cell.angle_beta   90.00
_cell.angle_gamma   90.00
#
_symmetry.space_group_name_H-M   'P 1'
#
loop_
_entity.id
_entity.type
_entity.pdbx_description
1 polymer ?
#
loop_
_entity_poly.entity_id
_entity_poly.type
_entity_poly.pdbx_seq_one_letter_code
_entity_poly.pdbx_strand_id
1 'polypeptide(L)'
;MTEPERAAESAHGSPTARGRGEDFYRSFLVGYGALFFAPHPVSGALFLLGTFAAGPLLGTAVLGGLLAATSTAHAMRRSRIELEQGLYGFNGALAAFAVFSIAGEPATQFPLAGLAAALTVPLTARLMDGRWGQRLGLPVLSLPSLIIGFPLALWLVHGLGRPALPTTTLPAHLVADSLFDARLYGPQMRAAVGGVGSQWPLIGFFLCGIAVHSRRLLAHVMVGLALGGATGFGFLGWAGAFDFSFVVVTALPTYLALAAVFTGGGWRSVAYAVAGVALSFLAWFALGLFLTDRGLPLLTAPFFLTSASLLGLLRALPAHGVAGLPRLLPLHQVASPASAERWAREREFGWRYWQDAAGELAAGAESPSDARRITRARELISRSRRTVLLTGAGISTESGIPDYRTGAVAWKQYDTDHFRFGRFMASEESRKAYWRMSQDFFLVLRAAQPNAGHDAIAALDRRGTLEAVVTQNVDRLHQRAGVSFERVIEIHGNEHGVTCLQCGRQYDREEIYRWIQNGVEAPYCSSCQGILKPDSVAFDQPMIESESARALSAVAHSDLLIVAGTSLEVQPVASLPLVALRAGKPLIVVNLQATDYDCFAEVALHGSCGSILPAICGDGTGG
;
A
#
# COMPACT_ATOMS: atom_id res chain seq x y z
N MET A 1 -0.30 -33.06 7.86
CA MET A 1 0.53 -32.14 8.65
C MET A 1 1.81 -32.85 9.03
N THR A 2 2.94 -32.37 8.51
CA THR A 2 4.28 -32.91 8.81
C THR A 2 4.81 -32.34 10.13
N GLU A 3 5.78 -33.02 10.75
CA GLU A 3 6.40 -32.64 12.03
C GLU A 3 6.95 -31.19 12.08
N PRO A 4 7.50 -30.60 10.99
CA PRO A 4 7.88 -29.19 10.93
C PRO A 4 6.70 -28.22 11.03
N GLU A 5 5.51 -28.61 10.55
CA GLU A 5 4.30 -27.77 10.63
C GLU A 5 3.74 -27.72 12.06
N ARG A 6 3.96 -28.77 12.86
CA ARG A 6 3.62 -28.78 14.30
C ARG A 6 4.60 -27.97 15.15
N ALA A 7 5.88 -27.92 14.76
CA ALA A 7 6.88 -27.08 15.41
C ALA A 7 6.69 -25.57 15.10
N ALA A 8 6.18 -25.24 13.91
CA ALA A 8 5.83 -23.87 13.55
C ALA A 8 4.63 -23.33 14.36
N GLU A 9 3.65 -24.17 14.70
CA GLU A 9 2.53 -23.80 15.58
C GLU A 9 2.89 -23.75 17.07
N SER A 10 3.87 -24.54 17.54
CA SER A 10 4.30 -24.53 18.94
C SER A 10 5.33 -23.44 19.28
N ALA A 11 6.05 -22.90 18.29
CA ALA A 11 6.99 -21.77 18.46
C ALA A 11 6.31 -20.39 18.43
N HIS A 12 5.00 -20.34 18.22
CA HIS A 12 4.18 -19.14 18.45
C HIS A 12 3.97 -18.97 19.94
N GLY A 13 4.96 -18.39 20.63
CA GLY A 13 4.75 -17.83 21.95
C GLY A 13 3.50 -16.95 21.90
N SER A 14 2.46 -17.34 22.62
CA SER A 14 1.19 -16.64 22.61
C SER A 14 1.47 -15.15 22.89
N PRO A 15 0.96 -14.21 22.08
CA PRO A 15 1.20 -12.80 22.36
C PRO A 15 0.69 -12.54 23.77
N THR A 16 1.46 -11.83 24.59
CA THR A 16 0.98 -11.38 25.89
C THR A 16 -0.41 -10.78 25.69
N ALA A 17 -1.35 -11.06 26.60
CA ALA A 17 -2.75 -10.64 26.42
C ALA A 17 -2.88 -9.13 26.12
N ARG A 18 -1.89 -8.32 26.55
CA ARG A 18 -1.73 -6.90 26.23
C ARG A 18 -1.53 -6.60 24.73
N GLY A 19 -0.65 -7.33 24.03
CA GLY A 19 -0.35 -7.07 22.61
C GLY A 19 -1.46 -7.50 21.64
N ARG A 20 -2.19 -8.57 21.95
CA ARG A 20 -3.36 -9.02 21.16
C ARG A 20 -4.51 -8.01 21.19
N GLY A 21 -4.73 -7.38 22.34
CA GLY A 21 -5.76 -6.37 22.48
C GLY A 21 -5.44 -5.12 21.65
N GLU A 22 -4.22 -4.58 21.76
CA GLU A 22 -3.80 -3.38 21.04
C GLU A 22 -3.87 -3.54 19.52
N ASP A 23 -3.41 -4.68 18.98
CA ASP A 23 -3.48 -4.98 17.54
C ASP A 23 -4.93 -5.06 17.04
N PHE A 24 -5.85 -5.61 17.85
CA PHE A 24 -7.28 -5.67 17.53
C PHE A 24 -7.92 -4.29 17.50
N TYR A 25 -7.72 -3.47 18.56
CA TYR A 25 -8.30 -2.12 18.64
C TYR A 25 -7.81 -1.22 17.51
N ARG A 26 -6.53 -1.33 17.14
CA ARG A 26 -5.96 -0.59 16.03
C ARG A 26 -6.63 -0.99 14.71
N SER A 27 -6.71 -2.30 14.43
CA SER A 27 -7.34 -2.83 13.20
C SER A 27 -8.81 -2.44 13.09
N PHE A 28 -9.52 -2.46 14.22
CA PHE A 28 -10.92 -2.04 14.32
C PHE A 28 -11.14 -0.57 13.91
N LEU A 29 -10.35 0.36 14.46
CA LEU A 29 -10.50 1.79 14.15
C LEU A 29 -10.01 2.13 12.74
N VAL A 30 -8.86 1.59 12.32
CA VAL A 30 -8.36 1.72 10.95
C VAL A 30 -9.40 1.24 9.95
N GLY A 31 -10.04 0.10 10.25
CA GLY A 31 -11.11 -0.48 9.46
C GLY A 31 -12.25 0.50 9.18
N TYR A 32 -12.63 1.34 10.12
CA TYR A 32 -13.67 2.35 9.88
C TYR A 32 -13.15 3.58 9.13
N GLY A 33 -11.92 4.01 9.41
CA GLY A 33 -11.27 5.11 8.68
C GLY A 33 -11.11 4.83 7.18
N ALA A 34 -10.95 3.56 6.80
CA ALA A 34 -10.90 3.11 5.41
C ALA A 34 -12.17 3.44 4.59
N LEU A 35 -13.31 3.73 5.25
CA LEU A 35 -14.57 4.11 4.59
C LEU A 35 -14.41 5.28 3.59
N PHE A 36 -13.59 6.27 3.94
CA PHE A 36 -13.23 7.40 3.06
C PHE A 36 -11.74 7.40 2.73
N PHE A 37 -11.14 6.21 2.62
CA PHE A 37 -9.73 6.04 2.27
C PHE A 37 -8.76 6.74 3.25
N ALA A 38 -9.14 6.82 4.54
CA ALA A 38 -8.33 7.38 5.61
C ALA A 38 -8.04 6.31 6.69
N PRO A 39 -7.30 5.22 6.36
CA PRO A 39 -7.05 4.10 7.26
C PRO A 39 -6.12 4.50 8.41
N HIS A 40 -6.67 5.16 9.43
CA HIS A 40 -5.94 5.65 10.59
C HIS A 40 -6.81 5.54 11.86
N PRO A 41 -6.26 5.10 13.01
CA PRO A 41 -7.07 4.84 14.20
C PRO A 41 -7.83 6.08 14.71
N VAL A 42 -7.18 7.25 14.70
CA VAL A 42 -7.81 8.50 15.14
C VAL A 42 -8.93 8.92 14.17
N SER A 43 -8.74 8.69 12.88
CA SER A 43 -9.75 8.99 11.86
C SER A 43 -10.98 8.11 12.05
N GLY A 44 -10.78 6.80 12.25
CA GLY A 44 -11.86 5.88 12.58
C GLY A 44 -12.58 6.19 13.88
N ALA A 45 -11.85 6.62 14.93
CA ALA A 45 -12.45 7.01 16.20
C ALA A 45 -13.33 8.25 16.04
N LEU A 46 -12.84 9.27 15.32
CA LEU A 46 -13.61 10.46 15.00
C LEU A 46 -14.83 10.13 14.15
N PHE A 47 -14.69 9.23 13.17
CA PHE A 47 -15.84 8.78 12.38
C PHE A 47 -16.87 8.12 13.30
N LEU A 48 -16.45 7.22 14.18
CA LEU A 48 -17.37 6.53 15.08
C LEU A 48 -18.10 7.51 16.00
N LEU A 49 -17.40 8.51 16.55
CA LEU A 49 -18.00 9.61 17.32
C LEU A 49 -19.03 10.39 16.51
N GLY A 50 -18.73 10.69 15.24
CA GLY A 50 -19.68 11.31 14.32
C GLY A 50 -20.94 10.46 14.12
N THR A 51 -20.78 9.16 13.96
CA THR A 51 -21.90 8.21 13.78
C THR A 51 -22.79 8.15 15.03
N PHE A 52 -22.19 8.14 16.23
CA PHE A 52 -22.93 8.25 17.48
C PHE A 52 -23.63 9.60 17.63
N ALA A 53 -23.01 10.69 17.21
CA ALA A 53 -23.59 12.03 17.22
C ALA A 53 -24.79 12.14 16.26
N ALA A 54 -24.78 11.42 15.13
CA ALA A 54 -25.91 11.33 14.21
C ALA A 54 -27.07 10.51 14.79
N GLY A 55 -26.77 9.48 15.59
CA GLY A 55 -27.77 8.66 16.25
C GLY A 55 -27.15 7.54 17.09
N PRO A 56 -27.53 7.38 18.37
CA PRO A 56 -26.96 6.33 19.23
C PRO A 56 -27.15 4.92 18.69
N LEU A 57 -28.36 4.58 18.21
CA LEU A 57 -28.65 3.26 17.66
C LEU A 57 -27.86 2.97 16.38
N LEU A 58 -27.68 3.99 15.54
CA LEU A 58 -26.86 3.92 14.34
C LEU A 58 -25.39 3.67 14.69
N GLY A 59 -24.86 4.42 15.66
CA GLY A 59 -23.52 4.23 16.20
C GLY A 59 -23.32 2.82 16.76
N THR A 60 -24.29 2.31 17.52
CA THR A 60 -24.24 0.93 18.04
C THR A 60 -24.24 -0.11 16.92
N ALA A 61 -25.02 0.09 15.86
CA ALA A 61 -25.11 -0.86 14.75
C ALA A 61 -23.79 -0.92 13.98
N VAL A 62 -23.23 0.25 13.67
CA VAL A 62 -21.93 0.38 13.00
C VAL A 62 -20.81 -0.19 13.87
N LEU A 63 -20.78 0.13 15.17
CA LEU A 63 -19.83 -0.44 16.12
C LEU A 63 -19.90 -1.97 16.14
N GLY A 64 -21.10 -2.55 16.25
CA GLY A 64 -21.31 -3.98 16.22
C GLY A 64 -20.84 -4.63 14.92
N GLY A 65 -21.14 -4.01 13.77
CA GLY A 65 -20.67 -4.47 12.46
C GLY A 65 -19.15 -4.45 12.33
N LEU A 66 -18.50 -3.37 12.76
CA LEU A 66 -17.04 -3.25 12.78
C LEU A 66 -16.39 -4.30 13.67
N LEU A 67 -16.91 -4.52 14.88
CA LEU A 67 -16.41 -5.53 15.81
C LEU A 67 -16.57 -6.93 15.23
N ALA A 68 -17.72 -7.25 14.62
CA ALA A 68 -17.98 -8.53 13.99
C ALA A 68 -17.01 -8.79 12.84
N ALA A 69 -16.89 -7.85 11.89
CA ALA A 69 -15.98 -7.99 10.75
C ALA A 69 -14.51 -8.09 11.17
N THR A 70 -14.07 -7.24 12.11
CA THR A 70 -12.69 -7.28 12.61
C THR A 70 -12.39 -8.61 13.30
N SER A 71 -13.32 -9.08 14.16
CA SER A 71 -13.19 -10.38 14.84
C SER A 71 -13.12 -11.54 13.84
N THR A 72 -13.98 -11.53 12.81
CA THR A 72 -13.94 -12.55 11.75
C THR A 72 -12.62 -12.52 10.98
N ALA A 73 -12.08 -11.33 10.67
CA ALA A 73 -10.80 -11.21 9.96
C ALA A 73 -9.62 -11.77 10.78
N HIS A 74 -9.59 -11.50 12.08
CA HIS A 74 -8.62 -12.11 12.99
C HIS A 74 -8.82 -13.63 13.13
N ALA A 75 -10.07 -14.10 13.24
CA ALA A 75 -10.38 -15.54 13.30
C ALA A 75 -9.95 -16.29 12.04
N MET A 76 -10.05 -15.63 10.87
CA MET A 76 -9.55 -16.14 9.59
C MET A 76 -8.03 -16.01 9.41
N ARG A 77 -7.30 -15.53 10.43
CA ARG A 77 -5.84 -15.30 10.39
C ARG A 77 -5.39 -14.47 9.16
N ARG A 78 -6.16 -13.45 8.77
CA ARG A 78 -5.76 -12.52 7.70
C ARG A 78 -4.48 -11.77 8.07
N SER A 79 -3.75 -11.33 7.05
CA SER A 79 -2.42 -10.76 7.26
C SER A 79 -2.50 -9.44 8.03
N ARG A 80 -1.49 -9.14 8.84
CA ARG A 80 -1.41 -7.88 9.60
C ARG A 80 -1.48 -6.66 8.67
N ILE A 81 -0.88 -6.72 7.49
CA ILE A 81 -0.87 -5.64 6.51
C ILE A 81 -2.30 -5.33 6.04
N GLU A 82 -3.10 -6.35 5.71
CA GLU A 82 -4.48 -6.14 5.27
C GLU A 82 -5.37 -5.57 6.39
N LEU A 83 -5.11 -5.98 7.63
CA LEU A 83 -5.80 -5.46 8.83
C LEU A 83 -5.42 -4.00 9.12
N GLU A 84 -4.13 -3.66 9.01
CA GLU A 84 -3.61 -2.30 9.22
C GLU A 84 -3.93 -1.35 8.06
N GLN A 85 -4.32 -1.86 6.90
CA GLN A 85 -4.92 -1.09 5.81
C GLN A 85 -6.45 -0.95 5.94
N GLY A 86 -7.06 -1.62 6.91
CA GLY A 86 -8.50 -1.53 7.20
C GLY A 86 -9.41 -2.19 6.16
N LEU A 87 -8.89 -3.13 5.36
CA LEU A 87 -9.58 -3.65 4.17
C LEU A 87 -10.87 -4.43 4.47
N TYR A 88 -11.03 -4.91 5.72
CA TYR A 88 -12.18 -5.73 6.13
C TYR A 88 -13.25 -4.97 6.94
N GLY A 89 -12.88 -3.87 7.60
CA GLY A 89 -13.77 -3.21 8.59
C GLY A 89 -14.91 -2.42 7.95
N PHE A 90 -14.62 -1.54 6.99
CA PHE A 90 -15.63 -0.62 6.44
C PHE A 90 -16.76 -1.34 5.70
N ASN A 91 -16.49 -2.47 5.02
CA ASN A 91 -17.53 -3.28 4.40
C ASN A 91 -18.48 -3.88 5.44
N GLY A 92 -17.96 -4.28 6.60
CA GLY A 92 -18.76 -4.73 7.74
C GLY A 92 -19.66 -3.62 8.28
N ALA A 93 -19.13 -2.41 8.43
CA ALA A 93 -19.90 -1.23 8.83
C ALA A 93 -21.04 -0.91 7.84
N LEU A 94 -20.76 -0.93 6.53
CA LEU A 94 -21.75 -0.68 5.48
C LEU A 94 -22.83 -1.77 5.41
N ALA A 95 -22.46 -3.03 5.60
CA ALA A 95 -23.43 -4.13 5.64
C ALA A 95 -24.34 -4.03 6.87
N ALA A 96 -23.78 -3.69 8.04
CA ALA A 96 -24.57 -3.44 9.25
C ALA A 96 -25.51 -2.24 9.09
N PHE A 97 -25.04 -1.16 8.47
CA PHE A 97 -25.86 0.00 8.12
C PHE A 97 -27.03 -0.41 7.21
N ALA A 98 -26.79 -1.22 6.18
CA ALA A 98 -27.83 -1.66 5.25
C ALA A 98 -28.97 -2.46 5.93
N VAL A 99 -28.63 -3.25 6.96
CA VAL A 99 -29.64 -3.95 7.78
C VAL A 99 -30.39 -3.00 8.69
N PHE A 100 -29.68 -2.07 9.32
CA PHE A 100 -30.25 -1.11 10.26
C PHE A 100 -31.12 -0.04 9.60
N SER A 101 -30.91 0.19 8.30
CA SER A 101 -31.64 1.18 7.52
C SER A 101 -33.08 0.75 7.15
N ILE A 102 -33.48 -0.46 7.55
CA ILE A 102 -34.83 -1.01 7.40
C ILE A 102 -35.48 -1.11 8.77
N ALA A 103 -36.73 -0.68 8.92
CA ALA A 103 -37.43 -0.68 10.20
C ALA A 103 -37.54 -2.09 10.79
N GLY A 104 -37.40 -2.23 12.11
CA GLY A 104 -37.46 -3.52 12.77
C GLY A 104 -37.17 -3.42 14.26
N GLU A 105 -37.31 -4.54 14.95
CA GLU A 105 -37.00 -4.61 16.38
C GLU A 105 -35.48 -4.75 16.60
N PRO A 106 -34.88 -3.94 17.50
CA PRO A 106 -33.45 -3.97 17.79
C PRO A 106 -32.91 -5.37 18.12
N ALA A 107 -33.69 -6.18 18.85
CA ALA A 107 -33.34 -7.54 19.25
C ALA A 107 -33.04 -8.47 18.06
N THR A 108 -33.64 -8.19 16.89
CA THR A 108 -33.42 -8.96 15.65
C THR A 108 -32.44 -8.27 14.71
N GLN A 109 -32.43 -6.94 14.67
CA GLN A 109 -31.59 -6.18 13.75
C GLN A 109 -30.10 -6.24 14.11
N PHE A 110 -29.73 -6.12 15.40
CA PHE A 110 -28.32 -6.12 15.79
C PHE A 110 -27.61 -7.46 15.50
N PRO A 111 -28.17 -8.64 15.85
CA PRO A 111 -27.57 -9.92 15.48
C PRO A 111 -27.44 -10.10 13.97
N LEU A 112 -28.47 -9.70 13.23
CA LEU A 112 -28.48 -9.82 11.77
C LEU A 112 -27.45 -8.90 11.11
N ALA A 113 -27.31 -7.66 11.60
CA ALA A 113 -26.28 -6.72 11.18
C ALA A 113 -24.87 -7.26 11.47
N GLY A 114 -24.66 -7.87 12.65
CA GLY A 114 -23.40 -8.53 12.99
C GLY A 114 -23.08 -9.71 12.07
N LEU A 115 -24.07 -10.55 11.76
CA LEU A 115 -23.90 -11.66 10.81
C LEU A 115 -23.58 -11.15 9.40
N ALA A 116 -24.32 -10.16 8.91
CA ALA A 116 -24.07 -9.53 7.62
C ALA A 116 -22.64 -8.99 7.54
N ALA A 117 -22.19 -8.29 8.59
CA ALA A 117 -20.85 -7.76 8.67
C ALA A 117 -19.78 -8.85 8.66
N ALA A 118 -19.94 -9.92 9.45
CA ALA A 118 -19.02 -11.05 9.47
C ALA A 118 -18.90 -11.73 8.09
N LEU A 119 -20.01 -11.89 7.37
CA LEU A 119 -20.03 -12.50 6.03
C LEU A 119 -19.30 -11.68 4.96
N THR A 120 -19.14 -10.36 5.17
CA THR A 120 -18.37 -9.54 4.23
C THR A 120 -16.89 -9.92 4.18
N VAL A 121 -16.33 -10.45 5.26
CA VAL A 121 -14.90 -10.75 5.39
C VAL A 121 -14.43 -11.89 4.48
N PRO A 122 -15.01 -13.11 4.53
CA PRO A 122 -14.59 -14.18 3.62
C PRO A 122 -14.86 -13.83 2.16
N LEU A 123 -15.90 -13.04 1.88
CA LEU A 123 -16.17 -12.54 0.54
C LEU A 123 -15.10 -11.55 0.07
N THR A 124 -14.70 -10.60 0.92
CA THR A 124 -13.63 -9.64 0.66
C THR A 124 -12.32 -10.37 0.36
N ALA A 125 -11.93 -11.32 1.22
CA ALA A 125 -10.75 -12.14 1.05
C ALA A 125 -10.79 -12.91 -0.28
N ARG A 126 -11.91 -13.57 -0.59
CA ARG A 126 -12.07 -14.31 -1.86
C ARG A 126 -11.98 -13.43 -3.09
N LEU A 127 -12.51 -12.19 -3.03
CA LEU A 127 -12.41 -11.25 -4.15
C LEU A 127 -10.97 -10.75 -4.32
N MET A 128 -10.28 -10.42 -3.23
CA MET A 128 -8.88 -9.98 -3.27
C MET A 128 -7.92 -11.09 -3.73
N ASP A 129 -8.04 -12.28 -3.18
CA ASP A 129 -7.17 -13.43 -3.47
C ASP A 129 -7.54 -14.10 -4.80
N GLY A 130 -8.74 -13.83 -5.30
CA GLY A 130 -9.30 -14.42 -6.51
C GLY A 130 -9.03 -13.63 -7.79
N ARG A 131 -9.80 -13.94 -8.84
CA ARG A 131 -9.66 -13.31 -10.16
C ARG A 131 -9.84 -11.79 -10.14
N TRP A 132 -10.65 -11.25 -9.23
CA TRP A 132 -10.90 -9.81 -9.14
C TRP A 132 -9.65 -9.04 -8.72
N GLY A 133 -9.05 -9.38 -7.58
CA GLY A 133 -7.82 -8.74 -7.12
C GLY A 133 -6.60 -9.15 -7.93
N GLN A 134 -6.40 -10.45 -8.19
CA GLN A 134 -5.15 -10.95 -8.79
C GLN A 134 -5.08 -10.79 -10.33
N ARG A 135 -6.19 -11.00 -11.06
CA ARG A 135 -6.18 -10.89 -12.54
C ARG A 135 -6.64 -9.54 -13.04
N LEU A 136 -7.76 -9.02 -12.52
CA LEU A 136 -8.26 -7.71 -12.94
C LEU A 136 -7.42 -6.59 -12.31
N GLY A 137 -6.88 -6.79 -11.11
CA GLY A 137 -6.10 -5.75 -10.44
C GLY A 137 -6.97 -4.55 -10.02
N LEU A 138 -8.24 -4.81 -9.71
CA LEU A 138 -9.22 -3.79 -9.33
C LEU A 138 -9.50 -3.83 -7.81
N PRO A 139 -9.73 -2.67 -7.18
CA PRO A 139 -10.11 -2.65 -5.77
C PRO A 139 -11.49 -3.27 -5.59
N VAL A 140 -11.72 -3.89 -4.43
CA VAL A 140 -13.02 -4.49 -4.10
C VAL A 140 -14.07 -3.44 -3.71
N LEU A 141 -13.62 -2.24 -3.29
CA LEU A 141 -14.48 -1.13 -2.86
C LEU A 141 -15.56 -1.61 -1.88
N SER A 142 -16.81 -1.18 -2.06
CA SER A 142 -17.95 -1.59 -1.24
C SER A 142 -18.69 -2.84 -1.77
N LEU A 143 -18.15 -3.56 -2.77
CA LEU A 143 -18.83 -4.72 -3.35
C LEU A 143 -19.23 -5.78 -2.32
N PRO A 144 -18.37 -6.17 -1.35
CA PRO A 144 -18.75 -7.15 -0.34
C PRO A 144 -19.99 -6.73 0.46
N SER A 145 -20.07 -5.46 0.86
CA SER A 145 -21.24 -4.94 1.59
C SER A 145 -22.51 -4.93 0.74
N LEU A 146 -22.41 -4.73 -0.58
CA LEU A 146 -23.56 -4.76 -1.50
C LEU A 146 -24.06 -6.17 -1.75
N ILE A 147 -23.16 -7.13 -1.99
CA ILE A 147 -23.52 -8.54 -2.23
C ILE A 147 -24.22 -9.14 -1.00
N ILE A 148 -23.80 -8.77 0.21
CA ILE A 148 -24.42 -9.27 1.44
C ILE A 148 -25.63 -8.43 1.84
N GLY A 149 -25.50 -7.11 1.84
CA GLY A 149 -26.51 -6.19 2.35
C GLY A 149 -27.76 -6.10 1.48
N PHE A 150 -27.62 -6.15 0.15
CA PHE A 150 -28.76 -5.94 -0.75
C PHE A 150 -29.76 -7.10 -0.76
N PRO A 151 -29.36 -8.38 -0.88
CA PRO A 151 -30.31 -9.50 -0.76
C PRO A 151 -30.96 -9.58 0.61
N LEU A 152 -30.22 -9.20 1.65
CA LEU A 152 -30.72 -9.17 3.01
C LEU A 152 -31.75 -8.06 3.21
N ALA A 153 -31.49 -6.88 2.66
CA ALA A 153 -32.44 -5.78 2.62
C ALA A 153 -33.73 -6.18 1.89
N LEU A 154 -33.61 -6.83 0.73
CA LEU A 154 -34.72 -7.36 -0.04
C LEU A 154 -35.58 -8.34 0.78
N TRP A 155 -34.94 -9.27 1.49
CA TRP A 155 -35.62 -10.24 2.32
C TRP A 155 -36.33 -9.59 3.52
N LEU A 156 -35.70 -8.60 4.17
CA LEU A 156 -36.34 -7.87 5.27
C LEU A 156 -37.57 -7.09 4.79
N VAL A 157 -37.48 -6.41 3.64
CA VAL A 157 -38.57 -5.58 3.12
C VAL A 157 -39.72 -6.42 2.59
N HIS A 158 -39.44 -7.35 1.67
CA HIS A 158 -40.50 -8.12 0.99
C HIS A 158 -40.80 -9.46 1.66
N GLY A 159 -39.81 -10.09 2.29
CA GLY A 159 -39.99 -11.38 2.96
C GLY A 159 -40.63 -11.23 4.35
N LEU A 160 -40.24 -10.19 5.11
CA LEU A 160 -40.77 -9.94 6.46
C LEU A 160 -41.72 -8.72 6.54
N GLY A 161 -42.00 -8.05 5.42
CA GLY A 161 -42.94 -6.93 5.37
C GLY A 161 -42.46 -5.67 6.11
N ARG A 162 -41.15 -5.47 6.26
CA ARG A 162 -40.59 -4.34 7.00
C ARG A 162 -40.40 -3.11 6.10
N PRO A 163 -40.90 -1.91 6.46
CA PRO A 163 -40.67 -0.73 5.64
C PRO A 163 -39.21 -0.24 5.75
N ALA A 164 -38.65 0.28 4.66
CA ALA A 164 -37.39 1.02 4.72
C ALA A 164 -37.55 2.36 5.45
N LEU A 165 -36.49 2.82 6.12
CA LEU A 165 -36.52 4.10 6.82
C LEU A 165 -36.49 5.28 5.81
N PRO A 166 -37.13 6.43 6.13
CA PRO A 166 -37.29 7.55 5.18
C PRO A 166 -35.97 8.16 4.68
N THR A 167 -34.86 7.94 5.39
CA THR A 167 -33.54 8.47 5.05
C THR A 167 -32.82 7.66 3.96
N THR A 168 -33.44 6.60 3.42
CA THR A 168 -32.81 5.68 2.47
C THR A 168 -33.42 5.69 1.07
N THR A 169 -34.53 6.39 0.89
CA THR A 169 -35.29 6.45 -0.36
C THR A 169 -35.12 7.81 -1.02
N LEU A 170 -35.17 7.85 -2.36
CA LEU A 170 -35.28 9.13 -3.05
C LEU A 170 -36.61 9.79 -2.62
N PRO A 171 -36.64 11.07 -2.26
CA PRO A 171 -37.89 11.72 -1.94
C PRO A 171 -38.85 11.69 -3.15
N ALA A 172 -39.97 10.99 -3.05
CA ALA A 172 -40.93 10.81 -4.16
C ALA A 172 -41.45 12.13 -4.76
N HIS A 173 -41.41 13.24 -4.01
CA HIS A 173 -41.84 14.56 -4.46
C HIS A 173 -40.86 15.25 -5.42
N LEU A 174 -39.61 14.80 -5.53
CA LEU A 174 -38.64 15.28 -6.53
C LEU A 174 -39.02 14.86 -7.95
N VAL A 175 -39.92 13.89 -8.11
CA VAL A 175 -40.35 13.33 -9.40
C VAL A 175 -41.55 14.08 -9.97
N ALA A 176 -42.30 14.86 -9.18
CA ALA A 176 -43.64 15.30 -9.56
C ALA A 176 -43.81 16.80 -9.89
N ASP A 177 -43.10 17.74 -9.26
CA ASP A 177 -43.44 19.17 -9.41
C ASP A 177 -42.27 20.07 -9.83
N SER A 178 -42.35 20.52 -11.09
CA SER A 178 -41.66 21.64 -11.75
C SER A 178 -40.18 21.89 -11.40
N LEU A 179 -39.30 21.55 -12.36
CA LEU A 179 -37.86 21.83 -12.33
C LEU A 179 -37.46 23.32 -12.24
N PHE A 180 -38.37 24.31 -12.21
CA PHE A 180 -38.04 25.74 -12.30
C PHE A 180 -39.03 26.73 -11.63
N ASP A 181 -39.70 26.40 -10.51
CA ASP A 181 -40.50 27.40 -9.77
C ASP A 181 -39.80 27.89 -8.49
N ALA A 182 -39.21 29.08 -8.55
CA ALA A 182 -38.47 29.73 -7.46
C ALA A 182 -39.28 29.92 -6.15
N ARG A 183 -40.62 29.89 -6.19
CA ARG A 183 -41.49 30.14 -5.02
C ARG A 183 -41.66 28.91 -4.12
N LEU A 184 -41.42 27.70 -4.64
CA LEU A 184 -41.53 26.43 -3.91
C LEU A 184 -40.24 26.06 -3.14
N TYR A 185 -39.11 26.71 -3.44
CA TYR A 185 -37.80 26.35 -2.86
C TYR A 185 -37.59 26.81 -1.42
N GLY A 186 -38.24 27.88 -0.94
CA GLY A 186 -38.00 28.37 0.43
C GLY A 186 -38.24 27.32 1.54
N PRO A 187 -39.40 26.64 1.54
CA PRO A 187 -39.69 25.53 2.45
C PRO A 187 -38.85 24.28 2.18
N GLN A 188 -38.65 23.89 0.91
CA GLN A 188 -37.85 22.71 0.54
C GLN A 188 -36.36 22.88 0.87
N MET A 189 -35.80 24.08 0.70
CA MET A 189 -34.44 24.43 1.07
C MET A 189 -34.28 24.43 2.60
N ARG A 190 -35.26 24.93 3.36
CA ARG A 190 -35.27 24.78 4.82
C ARG A 190 -35.36 23.32 5.28
N ALA A 191 -36.11 22.48 4.57
CA ALA A 191 -36.19 21.05 4.86
C ALA A 191 -34.92 20.28 4.44
N ALA A 192 -34.31 20.60 3.30
CA ALA A 192 -33.05 20.02 2.84
C ALA A 192 -31.87 20.45 3.73
N VAL A 193 -31.76 21.75 4.02
CA VAL A 193 -30.77 22.30 4.97
C VAL A 193 -31.05 21.82 6.39
N GLY A 194 -32.30 21.60 6.79
CA GLY A 194 -32.67 21.02 8.08
C GLY A 194 -32.37 19.52 8.19
N GLY A 195 -32.56 18.77 7.10
CA GLY A 195 -32.24 17.35 6.96
C GLY A 195 -30.73 17.12 7.03
N VAL A 196 -29.94 17.83 6.21
CA VAL A 196 -28.47 17.88 6.34
C VAL A 196 -28.04 18.52 7.66
N GLY A 197 -28.85 19.43 8.18
CA GLY A 197 -28.80 20.06 9.50
C GLY A 197 -28.46 19.06 10.61
N SER A 198 -29.24 17.99 10.66
CA SER A 198 -29.08 16.89 11.60
C SER A 198 -27.80 16.07 11.42
N GLN A 199 -27.18 16.13 10.23
CA GLN A 199 -26.01 15.36 9.84
C GLN A 199 -24.70 16.19 9.91
N TRP A 200 -24.77 17.49 10.19
CA TRP A 200 -23.56 18.33 10.34
C TRP A 200 -22.57 17.84 11.38
N PRO A 201 -23.00 17.32 12.56
CA PRO A 201 -22.05 16.72 13.50
C PRO A 201 -21.28 15.55 12.89
N LEU A 202 -21.98 14.64 12.19
CA LEU A 202 -21.35 13.51 11.48
C LEU A 202 -20.31 13.99 10.47
N ILE A 203 -20.71 14.92 9.60
CA ILE A 203 -19.85 15.48 8.56
C ILE A 203 -18.63 16.18 9.19
N GLY A 204 -18.83 16.98 10.24
CA GLY A 204 -17.75 17.67 10.93
C GLY A 204 -16.71 16.71 11.51
N PHE A 205 -17.16 15.67 12.21
CA PHE A 205 -16.28 14.63 12.73
C PHE A 205 -15.55 13.87 11.62
N PHE A 206 -16.22 13.59 10.49
CA PHE A 206 -15.59 12.93 9.35
C PHE A 206 -14.51 13.83 8.72
N LEU A 207 -14.79 15.12 8.53
CA LEU A 207 -13.80 16.08 8.04
C LEU A 207 -12.60 16.20 8.98
N CYS A 208 -12.82 16.25 10.31
CA CYS A 208 -11.73 16.22 11.29
C CYS A 208 -10.91 14.93 11.20
N GLY A 209 -11.56 13.77 11.09
CA GLY A 209 -10.88 12.49 10.95
C GLY A 209 -10.02 12.43 9.69
N ILE A 210 -10.54 12.93 8.57
CA ILE A 210 -9.80 13.00 7.31
C ILE A 210 -8.64 14.00 7.40
N ALA A 211 -8.84 15.15 8.06
CA ALA A 211 -7.80 16.15 8.27
C ALA A 211 -6.61 15.61 9.08
N VAL A 212 -6.89 14.76 10.10
CA VAL A 212 -5.86 14.07 10.89
C VAL A 212 -5.04 13.11 10.01
N HIS A 213 -5.69 12.42 9.07
CA HIS A 213 -5.00 11.50 8.18
C HIS A 213 -4.18 12.22 7.09
N SER A 214 -4.80 13.16 6.37
CA SER A 214 -4.14 13.87 5.28
C SER A 214 -4.86 15.16 4.89
N ARG A 215 -4.12 16.28 4.96
CA ARG A 215 -4.57 17.60 4.44
C ARG A 215 -4.88 17.56 2.94
N ARG A 216 -4.18 16.73 2.17
CA ARG A 216 -4.41 16.58 0.73
C ARG A 216 -5.68 15.78 0.45
N LEU A 217 -5.94 14.73 1.22
CA LEU A 217 -7.20 13.99 1.16
C LEU A 217 -8.35 14.92 1.52
N LEU A 218 -8.20 15.75 2.56
CA LEU A 218 -9.20 16.75 2.94
C LEU A 218 -9.50 17.73 1.79
N ALA A 219 -8.48 18.23 1.10
CA ALA A 219 -8.69 19.11 -0.06
C ALA A 219 -9.50 18.42 -1.17
N HIS A 220 -9.17 17.15 -1.47
CA HIS A 220 -9.95 16.34 -2.42
C HIS A 220 -11.39 16.11 -1.93
N VAL A 221 -11.60 15.90 -0.63
CA VAL A 221 -12.94 15.79 -0.06
C VAL A 221 -13.75 17.07 -0.29
N MET A 222 -13.15 18.24 -0.08
CA MET A 222 -13.84 19.51 -0.33
C MET A 222 -14.21 19.69 -1.80
N VAL A 223 -13.32 19.31 -2.73
CA VAL A 223 -13.60 19.33 -4.17
C VAL A 223 -14.72 18.34 -4.53
N GLY A 224 -14.65 17.11 -4.02
CA GLY A 224 -15.67 16.08 -4.26
C GLY A 224 -17.05 16.48 -3.73
N LEU A 225 -17.12 17.07 -2.54
CA LEU A 225 -18.36 17.60 -1.96
C LEU A 225 -18.92 18.75 -2.80
N ALA A 226 -18.08 19.71 -3.21
CA ALA A 226 -18.52 20.83 -4.04
C ALA A 226 -19.00 20.36 -5.43
N LEU A 227 -18.29 19.42 -6.05
CA LEU A 227 -18.64 18.83 -7.33
C LEU A 227 -19.94 18.01 -7.26
N GLY A 228 -20.11 17.21 -6.20
CA GLY A 228 -21.34 16.49 -5.94
C GLY A 228 -22.52 17.45 -5.76
N GLY A 229 -22.36 18.47 -4.91
CA GLY A 229 -23.39 19.49 -4.70
C GLY A 229 -23.74 20.26 -5.98
N ALA A 230 -22.75 20.66 -6.78
CA ALA A 230 -22.97 21.32 -8.06
C ALA A 230 -23.68 20.41 -9.08
N THR A 231 -23.32 19.12 -9.12
CA THR A 231 -23.97 18.13 -9.99
C THR A 231 -25.43 17.93 -9.57
N GLY A 232 -25.67 17.73 -8.27
CA GLY A 232 -27.02 17.58 -7.71
C GLY A 232 -27.87 18.82 -7.95
N PHE A 233 -27.28 20.01 -7.82
CA PHE A 233 -27.92 21.28 -8.15
C PHE A 233 -28.32 21.37 -9.63
N GLY A 234 -27.41 20.99 -10.53
CA GLY A 234 -27.64 21.06 -11.97
C GLY A 234 -28.83 20.21 -12.44
N PHE A 235 -29.09 19.08 -11.79
CA PHE A 235 -30.18 18.17 -12.17
C PHE A 235 -31.46 18.32 -11.34
N LEU A 236 -31.35 18.61 -10.05
CA LEU A 236 -32.47 18.60 -9.09
C LEU A 236 -32.54 19.86 -8.21
N GLY A 237 -31.82 20.93 -8.56
CA GLY A 237 -31.79 22.17 -7.80
C GLY A 237 -31.29 21.98 -6.35
N TRP A 238 -31.76 22.84 -5.44
CA TRP A 238 -31.30 22.83 -4.04
C TRP A 238 -31.55 21.52 -3.30
N ALA A 239 -32.58 20.77 -3.68
CA ALA A 239 -32.85 19.46 -3.10
C ALA A 239 -31.77 18.44 -3.47
N GLY A 240 -31.28 18.43 -4.71
CA GLY A 240 -30.15 17.59 -5.11
C GLY A 240 -28.80 18.09 -4.59
N ALA A 241 -28.62 19.41 -4.46
CA ALA A 241 -27.37 20.03 -4.01
C ALA A 241 -26.95 19.60 -2.59
N PHE A 242 -27.93 19.22 -1.77
CA PHE A 242 -27.76 18.82 -0.38
C PHE A 242 -28.25 17.39 -0.11
N ASP A 243 -28.54 16.61 -1.15
CA ASP A 243 -28.94 15.22 -0.94
C ASP A 243 -27.76 14.40 -0.40
N PHE A 244 -27.87 13.92 0.84
CA PHE A 244 -26.79 13.19 1.50
C PHE A 244 -26.44 11.87 0.81
N SER A 245 -27.44 11.16 0.28
CA SER A 245 -27.28 9.88 -0.42
C SER A 245 -26.53 10.06 -1.73
N PHE A 246 -26.78 11.16 -2.44
CA PHE A 246 -26.01 11.49 -3.62
C PHE A 246 -24.65 12.11 -3.27
N VAL A 247 -24.60 13.24 -2.58
CA VAL A 247 -23.38 14.04 -2.41
C VAL A 247 -22.32 13.30 -1.59
N VAL A 248 -22.71 12.73 -0.44
CA VAL A 248 -21.77 12.14 0.52
C VAL A 248 -21.57 10.63 0.28
N VAL A 249 -22.64 9.89 -0.01
CA VAL A 249 -22.56 8.43 -0.15
C VAL A 249 -22.17 7.99 -1.57
N THR A 250 -22.46 8.80 -2.60
CA THR A 250 -22.22 8.43 -4.00
C THR A 250 -21.11 9.26 -4.64
N ALA A 251 -21.29 10.57 -4.76
CA ALA A 251 -20.43 11.46 -5.52
C ALA A 251 -19.05 11.59 -4.87
N LEU A 252 -18.98 11.83 -3.56
CA LEU A 252 -17.72 11.98 -2.85
C LEU A 252 -16.81 10.72 -2.96
N PRO A 253 -17.27 9.49 -2.63
CA PRO A 253 -16.45 8.29 -2.79
C PRO A 253 -16.05 8.03 -4.24
N THR A 254 -16.93 8.32 -5.20
CA THR A 254 -16.62 8.20 -6.64
C THR A 254 -15.48 9.15 -7.02
N TYR A 255 -15.57 10.40 -6.59
CA TYR A 255 -14.53 11.39 -6.81
C TYR A 255 -13.21 10.95 -6.15
N LEU A 256 -13.21 10.55 -4.88
CA LEU A 256 -11.99 10.14 -4.18
C LEU A 256 -11.32 8.93 -4.85
N ALA A 257 -12.11 7.93 -5.26
CA ALA A 257 -11.59 6.76 -5.95
C ALA A 257 -10.93 7.13 -7.30
N LEU A 258 -11.58 8.00 -8.08
CA LEU A 258 -11.17 8.32 -9.45
C LEU A 258 -10.20 9.49 -9.58
N ALA A 259 -10.12 10.38 -8.58
CA ALA A 259 -9.24 11.55 -8.59
C ALA A 259 -8.04 11.38 -7.67
N ALA A 260 -8.25 10.85 -6.46
CA ALA A 260 -7.32 11.01 -5.36
C ALA A 260 -6.56 9.71 -5.02
N VAL A 261 -7.21 8.56 -5.09
CA VAL A 261 -6.71 7.31 -4.49
C VAL A 261 -6.15 6.36 -5.54
N PHE A 262 -6.95 5.95 -6.52
CA PHE A 262 -6.52 4.92 -7.49
C PHE A 262 -5.94 5.51 -8.77
N THR A 263 -6.02 6.83 -8.93
CA THR A 263 -5.42 7.57 -10.03
C THR A 263 -4.57 8.69 -9.45
N GLY A 264 -3.52 9.07 -10.17
CA GLY A 264 -2.39 9.85 -9.68
C GLY A 264 -2.59 11.28 -9.15
N GLY A 265 -3.79 11.70 -8.75
CA GLY A 265 -4.01 13.02 -8.13
C GLY A 265 -3.86 14.24 -9.07
N GLY A 266 -3.53 14.03 -10.35
CA GLY A 266 -3.29 15.12 -11.31
C GLY A 266 -4.58 15.69 -11.93
N TRP A 267 -4.45 16.74 -12.74
CA TRP A 267 -5.61 17.37 -13.40
C TRP A 267 -6.39 16.39 -14.31
N ARG A 268 -5.71 15.41 -14.93
CA ARG A 268 -6.35 14.34 -15.71
C ARG A 268 -7.23 13.45 -14.84
N SER A 269 -6.77 13.13 -13.63
CA SER A 269 -7.52 12.38 -12.63
C SER A 269 -8.76 13.15 -12.18
N VAL A 270 -8.61 14.45 -11.93
CA VAL A 270 -9.74 15.33 -11.57
C VAL A 270 -10.76 15.41 -12.72
N ALA A 271 -10.33 15.63 -13.95
CA ALA A 271 -11.22 15.67 -15.11
C ALA A 271 -11.96 14.35 -15.32
N TYR A 272 -11.26 13.22 -15.16
CA TYR A 272 -11.85 11.90 -15.23
C TYR A 272 -12.88 11.66 -14.12
N ALA A 273 -12.59 12.12 -12.90
CA ALA A 273 -13.52 12.05 -11.77
C ALA A 273 -14.75 12.94 -11.95
N VAL A 274 -14.65 14.10 -12.63
CA VAL A 274 -15.82 14.92 -12.97
C VAL A 274 -16.81 14.14 -13.83
N ALA A 275 -16.32 13.48 -14.89
CA ALA A 275 -17.15 12.60 -15.70
C ALA A 275 -17.71 11.43 -14.87
N GLY A 276 -16.90 10.86 -13.98
CA GLY A 276 -17.32 9.82 -13.05
C GLY A 276 -18.45 10.25 -12.12
N VAL A 277 -18.39 11.45 -11.53
CA VAL A 277 -19.44 11.96 -10.65
C VAL A 277 -20.75 12.16 -11.42
N ALA A 278 -20.70 12.71 -12.65
CA ALA A 278 -21.89 12.84 -13.49
C ALA A 278 -22.51 11.48 -13.84
N LEU A 279 -21.69 10.47 -14.19
CA LEU A 279 -22.17 9.11 -14.43
C LEU A 279 -22.74 8.47 -13.16
N SER A 280 -22.16 8.74 -12.00
CA SER A 280 -22.65 8.25 -10.71
C SER A 280 -24.00 8.87 -10.33
N PHE A 281 -24.25 10.12 -10.73
CA PHE A 281 -25.56 10.75 -10.61
C PHE A 281 -26.60 10.01 -11.44
N LEU A 282 -26.30 9.73 -12.71
CA LEU A 282 -27.23 8.99 -13.58
C LEU A 282 -27.52 7.59 -13.03
N ALA A 283 -26.51 6.89 -12.54
CA ALA A 283 -26.67 5.59 -11.90
C ALA A 283 -27.51 5.68 -10.61
N TRP A 284 -27.26 6.68 -9.77
CA TRP A 284 -28.02 6.94 -8.54
C TRP A 284 -29.48 7.26 -8.85
N PHE A 285 -29.74 8.13 -9.80
CA PHE A 285 -31.08 8.52 -10.20
C PHE A 285 -31.85 7.34 -10.80
N ALA A 286 -31.27 6.64 -11.77
CA ALA A 286 -31.91 5.50 -12.43
C ALA A 286 -32.20 4.34 -11.46
N LEU A 287 -31.21 3.99 -10.62
CA LEU A 287 -31.40 2.95 -9.61
C LEU A 287 -32.41 3.40 -8.54
N GLY A 288 -32.40 4.68 -8.19
CA GLY A 288 -33.34 5.26 -7.25
C GLY A 288 -34.78 5.18 -7.69
N LEU A 289 -35.07 5.47 -8.96
CA LEU A 289 -36.40 5.28 -9.55
C LEU A 289 -36.85 3.81 -9.46
N PHE A 290 -35.94 2.86 -9.70
CA PHE A 290 -36.28 1.45 -9.66
C PHE A 290 -36.45 0.89 -8.24
N LEU A 291 -35.61 1.31 -7.29
CA LEU A 291 -35.56 0.75 -5.95
C LEU A 291 -36.50 1.42 -4.96
N THR A 292 -36.71 2.73 -5.10
CA THR A 292 -37.54 3.50 -4.16
C THR A 292 -38.99 3.04 -4.18
N ASP A 293 -39.54 2.77 -5.37
CA ASP A 293 -40.91 2.24 -5.53
C ASP A 293 -41.10 0.85 -4.88
N ARG A 294 -39.98 0.15 -4.62
CA ARG A 294 -39.94 -1.15 -3.96
C ARG A 294 -39.58 -1.05 -2.47
N GLY A 295 -39.38 0.16 -1.96
CA GLY A 295 -38.94 0.39 -0.59
C GLY A 295 -37.54 -0.13 -0.31
N LEU A 296 -36.66 -0.19 -1.32
CA LEU A 296 -35.29 -0.67 -1.16
C LEU A 296 -34.27 0.48 -1.13
N PRO A 297 -33.25 0.41 -0.25
CA PRO A 297 -32.21 1.43 -0.20
C PRO A 297 -31.24 1.31 -1.38
N LEU A 298 -30.75 2.45 -1.90
CA LEU A 298 -29.71 2.45 -2.94
C LEU A 298 -28.33 2.03 -2.41
N LEU A 299 -28.06 2.27 -1.13
CA LEU A 299 -26.76 2.05 -0.47
C LEU A 299 -25.62 2.70 -1.29
N THR A 300 -24.48 2.04 -1.40
CA THR A 300 -23.31 2.50 -2.17
C THR A 300 -23.27 1.94 -3.59
N ALA A 301 -24.37 1.37 -4.10
CA ALA A 301 -24.39 0.73 -5.42
C ALA A 301 -24.01 1.66 -6.57
N PRO A 302 -24.50 2.92 -6.65
CA PRO A 302 -24.10 3.85 -7.70
C PRO A 302 -22.60 4.15 -7.68
N PHE A 303 -22.03 4.40 -6.49
CA PHE A 303 -20.59 4.57 -6.31
C PHE A 303 -19.79 3.37 -6.84
N PHE A 304 -20.18 2.16 -6.42
CA PHE A 304 -19.46 0.95 -6.81
C PHE A 304 -19.52 0.72 -8.33
N LEU A 305 -20.72 0.75 -8.92
CA LEU A 305 -20.93 0.47 -10.34
C LEU A 305 -20.13 1.44 -11.20
N THR A 306 -20.19 2.74 -10.89
CA THR A 306 -19.47 3.75 -11.67
C THR A 306 -17.96 3.65 -11.46
N SER A 307 -17.49 3.56 -10.21
CA SER A 307 -16.05 3.55 -9.90
C SER A 307 -15.37 2.29 -10.43
N ALA A 308 -15.96 1.11 -10.21
CA ALA A 308 -15.39 -0.15 -10.68
C ALA A 308 -15.34 -0.20 -12.21
N SER A 309 -16.37 0.29 -12.90
CA SER A 309 -16.41 0.33 -14.37
C SER A 309 -15.35 1.26 -14.95
N LEU A 310 -15.20 2.46 -14.38
CA LEU A 310 -14.22 3.44 -14.86
C LEU A 310 -12.78 3.02 -14.53
N LEU A 311 -12.51 2.46 -13.35
CA LEU A 311 -11.20 1.87 -13.05
C LEU A 311 -10.91 0.67 -13.95
N GLY A 312 -11.91 -0.16 -14.25
CA GLY A 312 -11.83 -1.26 -15.21
C GLY A 312 -11.49 -0.80 -16.63
N LEU A 313 -12.08 0.32 -17.07
CA LEU A 313 -11.76 0.94 -18.35
C LEU A 313 -10.30 1.37 -18.39
N LEU A 314 -9.82 2.09 -17.36
CA LEU A 314 -8.41 2.48 -17.26
C LEU A 314 -7.46 1.28 -17.25
N ARG A 315 -7.86 0.16 -16.63
CA ARG A 315 -7.09 -1.08 -16.59
C ARG A 315 -6.97 -1.76 -17.95
N ALA A 316 -8.00 -1.64 -18.79
CA ALA A 316 -8.05 -2.22 -20.12
C ALA A 316 -7.23 -1.42 -21.16
N LEU A 317 -6.83 -0.18 -20.82
CA LEU A 317 -5.98 0.65 -21.67
C LEU A 317 -4.55 0.10 -21.76
N PRO A 318 -3.82 0.43 -22.84
CA PRO A 318 -2.42 0.03 -22.99
C PRO A 318 -1.54 0.53 -21.83
N ALA A 319 -0.47 -0.21 -21.51
CA ALA A 319 0.46 0.12 -20.42
C ALA A 319 1.16 1.49 -20.59
N HIS A 320 1.32 1.96 -21.83
CA HIS A 320 1.83 3.29 -22.16
C HIS A 320 0.79 4.42 -21.97
N GLY A 321 -0.43 4.08 -21.56
CA GLY A 321 -1.53 5.03 -21.33
C GLY A 321 -2.09 5.63 -22.61
N VAL A 322 -3.20 6.36 -22.47
CA VAL A 322 -3.83 7.13 -23.54
C VAL A 322 -3.71 8.61 -23.21
N ALA A 323 -3.35 9.43 -24.19
CA ALA A 323 -3.24 10.87 -24.00
C ALA A 323 -4.56 11.45 -23.46
N GLY A 324 -4.46 12.25 -22.40
CA GLY A 324 -5.62 12.88 -21.75
C GLY A 324 -6.32 12.04 -20.68
N LEU A 325 -6.06 10.73 -20.58
CA LEU A 325 -6.60 9.89 -19.52
C LEU A 325 -5.57 9.67 -18.39
N PRO A 326 -6.04 9.57 -17.13
CA PRO A 326 -5.16 9.17 -16.04
C PRO A 326 -4.76 7.70 -16.16
N ARG A 327 -3.68 7.30 -15.50
CA ARG A 327 -3.29 5.89 -15.38
C ARG A 327 -3.79 5.32 -14.04
N LEU A 328 -4.22 4.07 -14.08
CA LEU A 328 -4.53 3.31 -12.88
C LEU A 328 -3.24 2.96 -12.13
N LEU A 329 -3.21 3.19 -10.81
CA LEU A 329 -2.11 2.81 -9.95
C LEU A 329 -2.23 1.33 -9.52
N PRO A 330 -1.12 0.59 -9.41
CA PRO A 330 -1.13 -0.75 -8.82
C PRO A 330 -1.65 -0.71 -7.38
N LEU A 331 -2.55 -1.63 -7.02
CA LEU A 331 -3.24 -1.60 -5.72
C LEU A 331 -2.29 -1.63 -4.51
N HIS A 332 -1.17 -2.36 -4.61
CA HIS A 332 -0.19 -2.44 -3.52
C HIS A 332 0.55 -1.11 -3.26
N GLN A 333 0.48 -0.15 -4.19
CA GLN A 333 1.12 1.17 -4.10
C GLN A 333 0.17 2.26 -3.54
N VAL A 334 -1.10 1.92 -3.34
CA VAL A 334 -2.16 2.87 -2.99
C VAL A 334 -2.48 2.76 -1.50
N ALA A 335 -1.90 3.65 -0.70
CA ALA A 335 -2.16 3.75 0.75
C ALA A 335 -2.86 5.06 1.14
N SER A 336 -2.59 6.17 0.42
CA SER A 336 -3.22 7.48 0.63
C SER A 336 -3.16 8.33 -0.64
N PRO A 337 -3.91 9.44 -0.74
CA PRO A 337 -3.77 10.35 -1.89
C PRO A 337 -2.37 10.95 -2.06
N ALA A 338 -1.66 11.15 -0.94
CA ALA A 338 -0.29 11.64 -0.99
C ALA A 338 0.66 10.58 -1.58
N SER A 339 0.46 9.29 -1.26
CA SER A 339 1.23 8.21 -1.88
C SER A 339 0.85 8.05 -3.34
N ALA A 340 -0.44 8.11 -3.68
CA ALA A 340 -0.93 8.00 -5.05
C ALA A 340 -0.37 9.10 -5.97
N GLU A 341 -0.41 10.35 -5.52
CA GLU A 341 0.16 11.49 -6.24
C GLU A 341 1.68 11.37 -6.36
N ARG A 342 2.35 10.93 -5.29
CA ARG A 342 3.79 10.69 -5.31
C ARG A 342 4.16 9.64 -6.38
N TRP A 343 3.53 8.47 -6.36
CA TRP A 343 3.77 7.42 -7.35
C TRP A 343 3.45 7.87 -8.78
N ALA A 344 2.45 8.71 -8.95
CA ALA A 344 2.11 9.25 -10.25
C ALA A 344 3.13 10.28 -10.75
N ARG A 345 3.57 11.20 -9.88
CA ARG A 345 4.63 12.17 -10.19
C ARG A 345 5.97 11.47 -10.45
N GLU A 346 6.31 10.47 -9.65
CA GLU A 346 7.49 9.62 -9.87
C GLU A 346 7.45 8.92 -11.25
N ARG A 347 6.28 8.44 -11.67
CA ARG A 347 6.09 7.84 -13.00
C ARG A 347 6.09 8.86 -14.14
N GLU A 348 5.59 10.08 -13.91
CA GLU A 348 5.43 11.12 -14.94
C GLU A 348 6.72 11.94 -15.15
N PHE A 349 7.41 12.31 -14.07
CA PHE A 349 8.59 13.16 -14.10
C PHE A 349 9.91 12.40 -13.92
N GLY A 350 9.86 11.15 -13.45
CA GLY A 350 11.04 10.31 -13.26
C GLY A 350 12.12 11.00 -12.43
N TRP A 351 13.36 11.00 -12.95
CA TRP A 351 14.55 11.57 -12.33
C TRP A 351 14.43 13.07 -11.97
N ARG A 352 13.70 13.87 -12.75
CA ARG A 352 13.58 15.33 -12.52
C ARG A 352 12.89 15.68 -11.21
N TYR A 353 11.85 14.93 -10.83
CA TYR A 353 11.15 15.13 -9.56
C TYR A 353 12.08 14.93 -8.34
N TRP A 354 13.02 13.99 -8.45
CA TRP A 354 13.96 13.68 -7.37
C TRP A 354 15.17 14.60 -7.33
N GLN A 355 15.57 15.24 -8.44
CA GLN A 355 16.55 16.32 -8.40
C GLN A 355 16.00 17.53 -7.62
N ASP A 356 14.75 17.90 -7.87
CA ASP A 356 14.09 19.02 -7.20
C ASP A 356 13.82 18.68 -5.71
N ALA A 357 13.34 17.47 -5.41
CA ALA A 357 13.09 17.02 -4.03
C ALA A 357 14.37 16.77 -3.21
N ALA A 358 15.47 16.31 -3.83
CA ALA A 358 16.75 16.15 -3.15
C ALA A 358 17.38 17.51 -2.80
N GLY A 359 17.17 18.54 -3.65
CA GLY A 359 17.53 19.92 -3.33
C GLY A 359 16.78 20.46 -2.11
N GLU A 360 15.49 20.14 -1.99
CA GLU A 360 14.66 20.53 -0.83
C GLU A 360 14.98 19.75 0.45
N LEU A 361 15.33 18.46 0.35
CA LEU A 361 15.67 17.59 1.50
C LEU A 361 17.09 17.83 2.02
N ALA A 362 18.05 18.13 1.14
CA ALA A 362 19.42 18.49 1.54
C ALA A 362 19.46 19.80 2.35
N ALA A 363 18.50 20.70 2.13
CA ALA A 363 18.34 21.93 2.90
C ALA A 363 17.70 21.71 4.30
N GLY A 364 17.19 20.50 4.59
CA GLY A 364 16.47 20.18 5.83
C GLY A 364 17.27 19.43 6.91
N ALA A 365 18.54 19.09 6.66
CA ALA A 365 19.33 18.16 7.48
C ALA A 365 19.85 18.70 8.83
N GLU A 366 19.50 19.93 9.23
CA GLU A 366 20.01 20.57 10.45
C GLU A 366 18.91 20.78 11.52
N SER A 367 17.97 19.85 11.64
CA SER A 367 16.98 19.88 12.72
C SER A 367 17.57 19.40 14.06
N PRO A 368 17.31 20.08 15.20
CA PRO A 368 17.68 19.60 16.54
C PRO A 368 17.14 18.19 16.89
N SER A 369 16.12 17.69 16.17
CA SER A 369 15.63 16.31 16.33
C SER A 369 16.61 15.26 15.81
N ASP A 370 17.35 15.57 14.75
CA ASP A 370 18.18 14.59 14.06
C ASP A 370 19.54 14.44 14.75
N ALA A 371 20.06 15.50 15.35
CA ALA A 371 21.23 15.42 16.25
C ALA A 371 20.97 14.47 17.45
N ARG A 372 19.78 14.52 18.04
CA ARG A 372 19.39 13.58 19.12
C ARG A 372 19.29 12.14 18.61
N ARG A 373 18.73 11.93 17.43
CA ARG A 373 18.62 10.60 16.79
C ARG A 373 19.99 10.02 16.45
N ILE A 374 20.90 10.83 15.89
CA ILE A 374 22.29 10.44 15.62
C ILE A 374 22.98 10.04 16.92
N THR A 375 22.81 10.81 17.99
CA THR A 375 23.37 10.49 19.32
C THR A 375 22.83 9.15 19.84
N ARG A 376 21.52 8.91 19.72
CA ARG A 376 20.90 7.63 20.12
C ARG A 376 21.40 6.46 19.27
N ALA A 377 21.54 6.64 17.97
CA ALA A 377 22.09 5.62 17.07
C ALA A 377 23.53 5.24 17.46
N ARG A 378 24.38 6.23 17.73
CA ARG A 378 25.76 6.02 18.19
C ARG A 378 25.81 5.23 19.50
N GLU A 379 24.92 5.56 20.44
CA GLU A 379 24.81 4.83 21.71
C GLU A 379 24.46 3.35 21.49
N LEU A 380 23.45 3.06 20.66
CA LEU A 380 23.04 1.70 20.33
C LEU A 380 24.19 0.92 19.65
N ILE A 381 24.86 1.54 18.68
CA ILE A 381 26.01 0.94 17.98
C ILE A 381 27.14 0.65 18.95
N SER A 382 27.46 1.59 19.85
CA SER A 382 28.56 1.43 20.82
C SER A 382 28.33 0.28 21.83
N ARG A 383 27.07 -0.07 22.10
CA ARG A 383 26.69 -1.16 23.01
C ARG A 383 26.62 -2.52 22.32
N SER A 384 26.49 -2.52 21.00
CA SER A 384 26.35 -3.73 20.20
C SER A 384 27.70 -4.42 19.99
N ARG A 385 27.78 -5.73 20.25
CA ARG A 385 28.95 -6.56 19.91
C ARG A 385 28.72 -7.36 18.62
N ARG A 386 27.46 -7.57 18.25
CA ARG A 386 27.03 -8.29 17.04
C ARG A 386 26.04 -7.44 16.24
N THR A 387 26.57 -6.44 15.55
CA THR A 387 25.78 -5.58 14.67
C THR A 387 25.56 -6.26 13.34
N VAL A 388 24.31 -6.37 12.89
CA VAL A 388 23.98 -6.81 11.53
C VAL A 388 23.51 -5.61 10.72
N LEU A 389 23.98 -5.52 9.48
CA LEU A 389 23.46 -4.57 8.51
C LEU A 389 22.64 -5.28 7.45
N LEU A 390 21.46 -4.76 7.16
CA LEU A 390 20.64 -5.13 6.01
C LEU A 390 20.70 -4.01 4.98
N THR A 391 21.35 -4.24 3.84
CA THR A 391 21.54 -3.23 2.81
C THR A 391 20.77 -3.52 1.53
N GLY A 392 20.38 -2.47 0.82
CA GLY A 392 19.86 -2.56 -0.54
C GLY A 392 20.43 -1.49 -1.45
N ALA A 393 19.85 -1.37 -2.65
CA ALA A 393 20.47 -0.61 -3.75
C ALA A 393 20.71 0.87 -3.43
N GLY A 394 19.96 1.45 -2.48
CA GLY A 394 20.15 2.82 -2.02
C GLY A 394 21.53 3.13 -1.49
N ILE A 395 22.21 2.17 -0.84
CA ILE A 395 23.57 2.38 -0.33
C ILE A 395 24.59 2.60 -1.44
N SER A 396 24.33 2.09 -2.64
CA SER A 396 25.22 2.14 -3.80
C SER A 396 24.89 3.30 -4.77
N THR A 397 23.88 4.12 -4.46
CA THR A 397 23.46 5.24 -5.33
C THR A 397 24.55 6.30 -5.50
N GLU A 398 25.21 6.69 -4.40
CA GLU A 398 26.36 7.62 -4.40
C GLU A 398 27.60 7.02 -5.08
N SER A 399 27.61 5.71 -5.34
CA SER A 399 28.65 5.00 -6.10
C SER A 399 28.36 4.94 -7.60
N GLY A 400 27.30 5.58 -8.07
CA GLY A 400 26.89 5.60 -9.48
C GLY A 400 26.07 4.38 -9.92
N ILE A 401 25.71 3.49 -8.99
CA ILE A 401 24.84 2.34 -9.28
C ILE A 401 23.39 2.79 -9.07
N PRO A 402 22.53 2.72 -10.11
CA PRO A 402 21.16 3.15 -9.98
C PRO A 402 20.38 2.21 -9.05
N ASP A 403 19.53 2.77 -8.19
CA ASP A 403 18.56 2.00 -7.44
C ASP A 403 17.18 1.98 -8.11
N TYR A 404 16.28 1.14 -7.61
CA TYR A 404 14.94 1.01 -8.15
C TYR A 404 14.03 2.22 -7.83
N ARG A 405 14.44 3.11 -6.92
CA ARG A 405 13.58 4.16 -6.32
C ARG A 405 13.82 5.55 -6.90
N THR A 406 15.07 5.90 -7.18
CA THR A 406 15.48 7.19 -7.76
C THR A 406 15.14 7.29 -9.25
N GLY A 407 14.62 6.21 -9.84
CA GLY A 407 14.17 6.19 -11.23
C GLY A 407 15.31 6.18 -12.25
N ALA A 408 16.57 6.09 -11.81
CA ALA A 408 17.78 5.94 -12.62
C ALA A 408 17.91 4.55 -13.28
N VAL A 409 16.77 3.89 -13.49
CA VAL A 409 16.65 2.52 -13.93
C VAL A 409 17.17 2.42 -15.38
N ALA A 410 18.45 2.06 -15.52
CA ALA A 410 19.08 1.66 -16.79
C ALA A 410 18.26 0.57 -17.51
N TRP A 411 17.39 -0.13 -16.77
CA TRP A 411 16.56 -1.23 -17.22
C TRP A 411 15.27 -0.84 -17.96
N LYS A 412 14.83 0.43 -17.93
CA LYS A 412 13.56 0.87 -18.58
C LYS A 412 13.52 0.63 -20.09
N GLN A 413 14.69 0.48 -20.71
CA GLN A 413 14.82 0.22 -22.15
C GLN A 413 14.66 -1.25 -22.53
N TYR A 414 14.59 -2.17 -21.55
CA TYR A 414 14.42 -3.60 -21.82
C TYR A 414 13.05 -4.10 -21.35
N ASP A 415 12.53 -5.09 -22.07
CA ASP A 415 11.35 -5.83 -21.63
C ASP A 415 11.71 -6.77 -20.48
N THR A 416 11.20 -6.44 -19.29
CA THR A 416 11.43 -7.18 -18.06
C THR A 416 10.86 -8.62 -18.07
N ASP A 417 9.96 -8.96 -19.01
CA ASP A 417 9.46 -10.34 -19.13
C ASP A 417 10.60 -11.33 -19.45
N HIS A 418 11.59 -10.91 -20.26
CA HIS A 418 12.75 -11.73 -20.58
C HIS A 418 13.65 -12.02 -19.37
N PHE A 419 13.47 -11.33 -18.24
CA PHE A 419 14.32 -11.45 -17.05
C PHE A 419 13.78 -12.44 -16.02
N ARG A 420 12.63 -13.05 -16.28
CA ARG A 420 12.11 -14.14 -15.46
C ARG A 420 12.91 -15.41 -15.70
N PHE A 421 13.24 -16.11 -14.62
CA PHE A 421 14.05 -17.33 -14.67
C PHE A 421 13.45 -18.39 -15.60
N GLY A 422 12.14 -18.58 -15.57
CA GLY A 422 11.45 -19.52 -16.47
C GLY A 422 11.61 -19.18 -17.96
N ARG A 423 11.57 -17.89 -18.32
CA ARG A 423 11.74 -17.43 -19.71
C ARG A 423 13.19 -17.56 -20.16
N PHE A 424 14.13 -17.23 -19.29
CA PHE A 424 15.56 -17.45 -19.51
C PHE A 424 15.88 -18.93 -19.80
N MET A 425 15.27 -19.86 -19.06
CA MET A 425 15.44 -21.29 -19.32
C MET A 425 14.77 -21.74 -20.63
N ALA A 426 13.58 -21.23 -20.92
CA ALA A 426 12.77 -21.72 -22.04
C ALA A 426 13.15 -21.16 -23.43
N SER A 427 13.74 -19.96 -23.52
CA SER A 427 13.91 -19.24 -24.79
C SER A 427 15.32 -18.71 -24.97
N GLU A 428 15.95 -19.04 -26.10
CA GLU A 428 17.27 -18.49 -26.46
C GLU A 428 17.21 -16.98 -26.70
N GLU A 429 16.14 -16.48 -27.32
CA GLU A 429 15.92 -15.05 -27.49
C GLU A 429 15.89 -14.32 -26.14
N SER A 430 15.22 -14.90 -25.14
CA SER A 430 15.19 -14.35 -23.78
C SER A 430 16.57 -14.41 -23.13
N ARG A 431 17.37 -15.46 -23.38
CA ARG A 431 18.77 -15.52 -22.91
C ARG A 431 19.62 -14.42 -23.53
N LYS A 432 19.51 -14.18 -24.83
CA LYS A 432 20.23 -13.09 -25.53
C LYS A 432 19.84 -11.73 -24.96
N ALA A 433 18.54 -11.49 -24.77
CA ALA A 433 18.04 -10.25 -24.16
C ALA A 433 18.56 -10.06 -22.72
N TYR A 434 18.51 -11.12 -21.91
CA TYR A 434 19.04 -11.12 -20.54
C TYR A 434 20.54 -10.80 -20.52
N TRP A 435 21.33 -11.46 -21.36
CA TRP A 435 22.78 -11.26 -21.40
C TRP A 435 23.15 -9.86 -21.89
N ARG A 436 22.44 -9.29 -22.88
CA ARG A 436 22.64 -7.88 -23.29
C ARG A 436 22.44 -6.93 -22.12
N MET A 437 21.29 -7.02 -21.46
CA MET A 437 20.97 -6.23 -20.27
C MET A 437 22.00 -6.41 -19.15
N SER A 438 22.34 -7.66 -18.83
CA SER A 438 23.29 -7.99 -17.77
C SER A 438 24.68 -7.45 -18.08
N GLN A 439 25.09 -7.37 -19.36
CA GLN A 439 26.36 -6.74 -19.73
C GLN A 439 26.36 -5.23 -19.55
N ASP A 440 25.30 -4.55 -19.96
CA ASP A 440 25.19 -3.10 -19.78
C ASP A 440 25.27 -2.72 -18.29
N PHE A 441 24.69 -3.54 -17.43
CA PHE A 441 24.80 -3.35 -15.98
C PHE A 441 26.14 -3.75 -15.40
N PHE A 442 26.73 -4.85 -15.86
CA PHE A 442 28.06 -5.25 -15.40
C PHE A 442 29.08 -4.14 -15.62
N LEU A 443 28.98 -3.37 -16.72
CA LEU A 443 29.83 -2.20 -16.94
C LEU A 443 29.67 -1.10 -15.88
N VAL A 444 28.43 -0.85 -15.44
CA VAL A 444 28.15 0.09 -14.33
C VAL A 444 28.76 -0.42 -13.03
N LEU A 445 28.56 -1.70 -12.71
CA LEU A 445 29.12 -2.34 -11.51
C LEU A 445 30.66 -2.32 -11.51
N ARG A 446 31.26 -2.59 -12.68
CA ARG A 446 32.72 -2.61 -12.86
C ARG A 446 33.33 -1.23 -12.63
N ALA A 447 32.65 -0.17 -13.04
CA ALA A 447 33.12 1.21 -12.89
C ALA A 447 32.88 1.79 -11.49
N ALA A 448 31.83 1.33 -10.79
CA ALA A 448 31.48 1.83 -9.47
C ALA A 448 32.62 1.64 -8.45
N GLN A 449 32.72 2.53 -7.47
CA GLN A 449 33.65 2.43 -6.34
C GLN A 449 32.87 2.51 -5.02
N PRO A 450 33.37 1.92 -3.92
CA PRO A 450 32.78 2.11 -2.60
C PRO A 450 32.66 3.61 -2.27
N ASN A 451 31.63 3.96 -1.52
CA ASN A 451 31.41 5.31 -1.00
C ASN A 451 31.56 5.34 0.52
N ALA A 452 31.46 6.53 1.11
CA ALA A 452 31.61 6.74 2.56
C ALA A 452 30.68 5.86 3.42
N GLY A 453 29.50 5.49 2.92
CA GLY A 453 28.59 4.57 3.60
C GLY A 453 29.15 3.15 3.68
N HIS A 454 29.76 2.66 2.61
CA HIS A 454 30.45 1.37 2.60
C HIS A 454 31.70 1.40 3.49
N ASP A 455 32.48 2.49 3.45
CA ASP A 455 33.67 2.66 4.27
C ASP A 455 33.34 2.67 5.76
N ALA A 456 32.20 3.27 6.14
CA ALA A 456 31.70 3.26 7.51
C ALA A 456 31.34 1.84 7.99
N ILE A 457 30.79 1.00 7.12
CA ILE A 457 30.50 -0.41 7.43
C ILE A 457 31.81 -1.20 7.55
N ALA A 458 32.76 -1.00 6.66
CA ALA A 458 34.08 -1.59 6.75
C ALA A 458 34.83 -1.18 8.03
N ALA A 459 34.59 0.03 8.54
CA ALA A 459 35.12 0.46 9.83
C ALA A 459 34.55 -0.34 11.01
N LEU A 460 33.26 -0.72 10.98
CA LEU A 460 32.67 -1.62 11.97
C LEU A 460 33.29 -3.02 11.90
N ASP A 461 33.60 -3.49 10.68
CA ASP A 461 34.27 -4.77 10.46
C ASP A 461 35.65 -4.81 11.13
N ARG A 462 36.45 -3.78 10.89
CA ARG A 462 37.80 -3.61 11.48
C ARG A 462 37.79 -3.52 12.99
N ARG A 463 36.70 -3.01 13.59
CA ARG A 463 36.52 -2.95 15.06
C ARG A 463 36.09 -4.27 15.68
N GLY A 464 35.67 -5.24 14.86
CA GLY A 464 35.19 -6.54 15.33
C GLY A 464 33.78 -6.52 15.94
N THR A 465 32.98 -5.47 15.70
CA THR A 465 31.59 -5.36 16.18
C THR A 465 30.56 -5.72 15.11
N LEU A 466 31.00 -5.95 13.86
CA LEU A 466 30.16 -6.38 12.75
C LEU A 466 30.02 -7.91 12.77
N GLU A 467 28.78 -8.37 12.90
CA GLU A 467 28.43 -9.79 12.77
C GLU A 467 28.27 -10.17 11.30
N ALA A 468 27.44 -9.42 10.56
CA ALA A 468 27.20 -9.69 9.14
C ALA A 468 26.66 -8.45 8.41
N VAL A 469 26.87 -8.42 7.09
CA VAL A 469 26.18 -7.56 6.13
C VAL A 469 25.33 -8.43 5.24
N VAL A 470 24.02 -8.44 5.48
CA VAL A 470 23.03 -9.03 4.57
C VAL A 470 22.74 -8.03 3.47
N THR A 471 23.19 -8.30 2.25
CA THR A 471 23.03 -7.38 1.12
C THR A 471 22.11 -7.94 0.05
N GLN A 472 21.15 -7.13 -0.39
CA GLN A 472 20.33 -7.38 -1.57
C GLN A 472 21.06 -7.01 -2.87
N ASN A 473 22.22 -6.33 -2.76
CA ASN A 473 22.98 -5.87 -3.91
C ASN A 473 23.89 -6.98 -4.44
N VAL A 474 24.15 -6.91 -5.74
CA VAL A 474 24.96 -7.89 -6.49
C VAL A 474 26.32 -7.32 -6.92
N ASP A 475 26.70 -6.18 -6.34
CA ASP A 475 27.77 -5.28 -6.81
C ASP A 475 29.16 -5.54 -6.21
N ARG A 476 29.24 -6.28 -5.09
CA ARG A 476 30.45 -6.51 -4.27
C ARG A 476 31.13 -5.25 -3.70
N LEU A 477 30.41 -4.13 -3.57
CA LEU A 477 31.01 -2.90 -3.05
C LEU A 477 31.40 -2.99 -1.57
N HIS A 478 30.68 -3.78 -0.76
CA HIS A 478 31.04 -4.02 0.65
C HIS A 478 32.40 -4.69 0.80
N GLN A 479 32.63 -5.75 0.03
CA GLN A 479 33.90 -6.47 0.04
C GLN A 479 35.04 -5.56 -0.48
N ARG A 480 34.78 -4.77 -1.52
CA ARG A 480 35.74 -3.81 -2.06
C ARG A 480 36.06 -2.67 -1.10
N ALA A 481 35.14 -2.30 -0.20
CA ALA A 481 35.39 -1.36 0.90
C ALA A 481 36.26 -1.96 2.03
N GLY A 482 36.49 -3.29 2.00
CA GLY A 482 37.29 -4.01 2.97
C GLY A 482 36.50 -4.79 4.03
N VAL A 483 35.18 -5.01 3.83
CA VAL A 483 34.42 -5.96 4.66
C VAL A 483 34.83 -7.39 4.30
N SER A 484 35.11 -8.20 5.31
CA SER A 484 35.50 -9.61 5.14
C SER A 484 34.44 -10.41 4.37
N PHE A 485 34.83 -11.20 3.37
CA PHE A 485 33.91 -11.98 2.54
C PHE A 485 32.98 -12.88 3.35
N GLU A 486 33.48 -13.48 4.44
CA GLU A 486 32.72 -14.38 5.32
C GLU A 486 31.56 -13.67 6.03
N ARG A 487 31.67 -12.35 6.23
CA ARG A 487 30.65 -11.52 6.88
C ARG A 487 29.63 -10.95 5.90
N VAL A 488 29.90 -10.99 4.60
CA VAL A 488 28.92 -10.55 3.59
C VAL A 488 28.05 -11.73 3.18
N ILE A 489 26.74 -11.55 3.31
CA ILE A 489 25.71 -12.51 2.92
C ILE A 489 25.01 -11.92 1.69
N GLU A 490 25.38 -12.44 0.52
CA GLU A 490 24.86 -12.01 -0.78
C GLU A 490 23.54 -12.72 -1.07
N ILE A 491 22.45 -12.27 -0.45
CA ILE A 491 21.16 -13.00 -0.44
C ILE A 491 20.52 -13.12 -1.84
N HIS A 492 20.89 -12.21 -2.75
CA HIS A 492 20.52 -12.24 -4.17
C HIS A 492 21.68 -12.68 -5.08
N GLY A 493 22.72 -13.31 -4.54
CA GLY A 493 23.93 -13.67 -5.29
C GLY A 493 24.76 -12.45 -5.71
N ASN A 494 25.57 -12.61 -6.76
CA ASN A 494 26.43 -11.53 -7.28
C ASN A 494 26.54 -11.58 -8.80
N GLU A 495 26.90 -10.45 -9.41
CA GLU A 495 27.10 -10.34 -10.86
C GLU A 495 28.55 -10.63 -11.32
N HIS A 496 29.45 -10.95 -10.39
CA HIS A 496 30.88 -11.15 -10.66
C HIS A 496 31.25 -12.61 -10.96
N GLY A 497 30.35 -13.56 -10.66
CA GLY A 497 30.46 -14.97 -11.04
C GLY A 497 29.38 -15.38 -12.04
N VAL A 498 29.68 -16.44 -12.80
CA VAL A 498 28.77 -17.07 -13.76
C VAL A 498 28.81 -18.58 -13.59
N THR A 499 27.65 -19.21 -13.39
CA THR A 499 27.56 -20.66 -13.16
C THR A 499 26.83 -21.36 -14.31
N CYS A 500 27.36 -22.52 -14.71
CA CYS A 500 26.63 -23.44 -15.58
C CYS A 500 25.52 -24.14 -14.81
N LEU A 501 24.28 -23.97 -15.25
CA LEU A 501 23.11 -24.56 -14.60
C LEU A 501 22.98 -26.08 -14.78
N GLN A 502 23.86 -26.70 -15.58
CA GLN A 502 23.86 -28.14 -15.84
C GLN A 502 24.97 -28.88 -15.08
N CYS A 503 26.23 -28.42 -15.18
CA CYS A 503 27.37 -29.09 -14.55
C CYS A 503 27.95 -28.35 -13.34
N GLY A 504 27.42 -27.18 -12.99
CA GLY A 504 27.89 -26.38 -11.86
C GLY A 504 29.24 -25.70 -12.06
N ARG A 505 29.84 -25.79 -13.26
CA ARG A 505 31.12 -25.13 -13.54
C ARG A 505 30.98 -23.62 -13.41
N GLN A 506 31.86 -23.03 -12.63
CA GLN A 506 31.92 -21.59 -12.40
C GLN A 506 32.93 -20.93 -13.34
N TYR A 507 32.60 -19.71 -13.75
CA TYR A 507 33.39 -18.84 -14.59
C TYR A 507 33.48 -17.46 -13.95
N ASP A 508 34.60 -16.80 -14.15
CA ASP A 508 34.74 -15.38 -13.79
C ASP A 508 33.92 -14.54 -14.78
N ARG A 509 33.20 -13.53 -14.29
CA ARG A 509 32.36 -12.69 -15.17
C ARG A 509 33.17 -11.96 -16.24
N GLU A 510 34.42 -11.59 -15.99
CA GLU A 510 35.28 -10.92 -16.98
C GLU A 510 35.65 -11.85 -18.14
N GLU A 511 35.72 -13.16 -17.93
CA GLU A 511 35.91 -14.14 -18.99
C GLU A 511 34.69 -14.14 -19.93
N ILE A 512 33.50 -14.23 -19.35
CA ILE A 512 32.24 -14.25 -20.10
C ILE A 512 32.02 -12.91 -20.81
N TYR A 513 32.35 -11.78 -20.17
CA TYR A 513 32.34 -10.47 -20.81
C TYR A 513 33.19 -10.44 -22.09
N ARG A 514 34.40 -11.00 -22.06
CA ARG A 514 35.26 -11.11 -23.25
C ARG A 514 34.64 -11.96 -24.36
N TRP A 515 33.95 -13.04 -24.02
CA TRP A 515 33.23 -13.84 -25.03
C TRP A 515 32.15 -13.02 -25.72
N ILE A 516 31.37 -12.25 -24.95
CA ILE A 516 30.28 -11.43 -25.50
C ILE A 516 30.83 -10.30 -26.38
N GLN A 517 31.93 -9.66 -25.98
CA GLN A 517 32.62 -8.67 -26.82
C GLN A 517 33.13 -9.24 -28.15
N ASN A 518 33.45 -10.54 -28.19
CA ASN A 518 33.84 -11.25 -29.41
C ASN A 518 32.65 -11.79 -30.24
N GLY A 519 31.42 -11.34 -29.94
CA GLY A 519 30.22 -11.64 -30.73
C GLY A 519 29.35 -12.77 -30.20
N VAL A 520 29.64 -13.35 -29.03
CA VAL A 520 28.78 -14.36 -28.40
C VAL A 520 27.57 -13.69 -27.76
N GLU A 521 26.38 -13.84 -28.32
CA GLU A 521 25.18 -13.18 -27.77
C GLU A 521 24.61 -13.88 -26.52
N ALA A 522 24.73 -15.21 -26.46
CA ALA A 522 24.29 -16.03 -25.33
C ALA A 522 25.35 -17.11 -25.06
N PRO A 523 26.17 -16.97 -24.00
CA PRO A 523 27.27 -17.88 -23.73
C PRO A 523 26.77 -19.23 -23.19
N TYR A 524 27.43 -20.30 -23.63
CA TYR A 524 27.20 -21.67 -23.18
C TYR A 524 28.47 -22.24 -22.54
N CYS A 525 28.28 -23.22 -21.65
CA CYS A 525 29.37 -23.83 -20.91
C CYS A 525 30.37 -24.51 -21.84
N SER A 526 31.64 -24.12 -21.74
CA SER A 526 32.72 -24.72 -22.53
C SER A 526 32.91 -26.22 -22.29
N SER A 527 32.41 -26.75 -21.16
CA SER A 527 32.53 -28.17 -20.81
C SER A 527 31.38 -29.05 -21.29
N CYS A 528 30.14 -28.58 -21.18
CA CYS A 528 28.94 -29.42 -21.41
C CYS A 528 27.90 -28.77 -22.31
N GLN A 529 28.19 -27.58 -22.84
CA GLN A 529 27.26 -26.76 -23.64
C GLN A 529 25.95 -26.39 -22.90
N GLY A 530 25.93 -26.52 -21.58
CA GLY A 530 24.81 -26.11 -20.74
C GLY A 530 24.67 -24.59 -20.63
N ILE A 531 23.48 -24.13 -20.25
CA ILE A 531 23.17 -22.70 -20.11
C ILE A 531 24.05 -22.09 -19.01
N LEU A 532 24.74 -20.99 -19.35
CA LEU A 532 25.43 -20.14 -18.37
C LEU A 532 24.51 -19.02 -17.92
N LYS A 533 24.58 -18.70 -16.63
CA LYS A 533 23.83 -17.61 -16.03
C LYS A 533 24.70 -16.90 -14.99
N PRO A 534 24.67 -15.56 -14.89
CA PRO A 534 25.26 -14.85 -13.76
C PRO A 534 24.74 -15.40 -12.43
N ASP A 535 25.55 -15.34 -11.38
CA ASP A 535 25.20 -15.92 -10.07
C ASP A 535 24.10 -15.12 -9.33
N SER A 536 23.75 -13.93 -9.82
CA SER A 536 22.65 -13.10 -9.33
C SER A 536 21.29 -13.79 -9.45
N VAL A 537 20.40 -13.64 -8.49
CA VAL A 537 19.07 -14.25 -8.50
C VAL A 537 18.16 -13.50 -9.49
N ALA A 538 17.57 -14.21 -10.45
CA ALA A 538 16.64 -13.63 -11.43
C ALA A 538 15.21 -13.52 -10.88
N PHE A 539 14.32 -12.81 -11.58
CA PHE A 539 12.91 -12.74 -11.18
C PHE A 539 12.25 -14.12 -11.21
N ASP A 540 11.40 -14.39 -10.22
CA ASP A 540 10.78 -15.69 -9.95
C ASP A 540 11.75 -16.84 -9.65
N GLN A 541 13.05 -16.57 -9.53
CA GLN A 541 14.01 -17.56 -9.06
C GLN A 541 13.96 -17.63 -7.53
N PRO A 542 13.97 -18.84 -6.92
CA PRO A 542 14.16 -18.97 -5.48
C PRO A 542 15.47 -18.32 -5.04
N MET A 543 15.44 -17.67 -3.88
CA MET A 543 16.67 -17.14 -3.28
C MET A 543 17.59 -18.29 -2.85
N ILE A 544 18.87 -17.97 -2.68
CA ILE A 544 19.88 -18.94 -2.26
C ILE A 544 19.57 -19.37 -0.82
N GLU A 545 19.21 -20.63 -0.63
CA GLU A 545 18.72 -21.17 0.64
C GLU A 545 19.76 -21.05 1.76
N SER A 546 21.04 -21.35 1.46
CA SER A 546 22.14 -21.23 2.42
C SER A 546 22.35 -19.79 2.89
N GLU A 547 22.31 -18.82 1.97
CA GLU A 547 22.44 -17.40 2.31
C GLU A 547 21.22 -16.89 3.08
N SER A 548 20.02 -17.36 2.72
CA SER A 548 18.77 -17.04 3.43
C SER A 548 18.80 -17.54 4.88
N ALA A 549 19.26 -18.77 5.08
CA ALA A 549 19.42 -19.37 6.41
C ALA A 549 20.49 -18.64 7.23
N ARG A 550 21.63 -18.28 6.61
CA ARG A 550 22.68 -17.47 7.23
C ARG A 550 22.16 -16.09 7.64
N ALA A 551 21.40 -15.42 6.77
CA ALA A 551 20.81 -14.11 7.06
C ALA A 551 19.84 -14.18 8.24
N LEU A 552 18.93 -15.15 8.24
CA LEU A 552 17.99 -15.37 9.35
C LEU A 552 18.72 -15.62 10.68
N SER A 553 19.74 -16.49 10.66
CA SER A 553 20.54 -16.80 11.83
C SER A 553 21.29 -15.57 12.36
N ALA A 554 21.98 -14.83 11.48
CA ALA A 554 22.73 -13.63 11.85
C ALA A 554 21.81 -12.58 12.48
N VAL A 555 20.65 -12.32 11.86
CA VAL A 555 19.68 -11.35 12.38
C VAL A 555 19.11 -11.80 13.73
N ALA A 556 18.75 -13.07 13.87
CA ALA A 556 18.19 -13.60 15.12
C ALA A 556 19.16 -13.51 16.32
N HIS A 557 20.47 -13.69 16.07
CA HIS A 557 21.51 -13.65 17.10
C HIS A 557 22.18 -12.29 17.27
N SER A 558 21.78 -11.29 16.47
CA SER A 558 22.32 -9.93 16.55
C SER A 558 21.96 -9.23 17.86
N ASP A 559 22.76 -8.22 18.21
CA ASP A 559 22.44 -7.28 19.28
C ASP A 559 21.77 -6.01 18.74
N LEU A 560 21.95 -5.71 17.45
CA LEU A 560 21.44 -4.54 16.75
C LEU A 560 21.28 -4.86 15.27
N LEU A 561 20.15 -4.47 14.68
CA LEU A 561 19.94 -4.47 13.23
C LEU A 561 19.93 -3.03 12.70
N ILE A 562 20.74 -2.76 11.68
CA ILE A 562 20.72 -1.50 10.93
C ILE A 562 20.25 -1.79 9.50
N VAL A 563 19.14 -1.19 9.10
CA VAL A 563 18.64 -1.22 7.72
C VAL A 563 19.17 0.01 7.00
N ALA A 564 19.88 -0.17 5.88
CA ALA A 564 20.43 0.94 5.11
C ALA A 564 20.08 0.84 3.63
N GLY A 565 19.45 1.90 3.09
CA GLY A 565 19.30 2.04 1.65
C GLY A 565 18.40 0.98 0.99
N THR A 566 17.30 0.57 1.62
CA THR A 566 16.32 -0.36 1.02
C THR A 566 14.88 0.09 1.29
N SER A 567 13.94 -0.21 0.39
CA SER A 567 12.51 0.03 0.60
C SER A 567 11.85 -1.02 1.50
N LEU A 568 12.47 -2.19 1.66
CA LEU A 568 11.90 -3.34 2.34
C LEU A 568 10.54 -3.79 1.75
N GLU A 569 10.40 -3.73 0.43
CA GLU A 569 9.17 -4.16 -0.27
C GLU A 569 9.27 -5.61 -0.78
N VAL A 570 10.48 -6.09 -1.09
CA VAL A 570 10.69 -7.39 -1.73
C VAL A 570 10.84 -8.49 -0.68
N GLN A 571 9.84 -9.37 -0.63
CA GLN A 571 9.86 -10.56 0.20
C GLN A 571 10.74 -11.66 -0.43
N PRO A 572 11.38 -12.52 0.40
CA PRO A 572 11.27 -12.59 1.85
C PRO A 572 12.29 -11.72 2.63
N VAL A 573 13.26 -11.07 1.96
CA VAL A 573 14.29 -10.25 2.61
C VAL A 573 13.70 -9.11 3.45
N ALA A 574 12.63 -8.50 2.94
CA ALA A 574 11.83 -7.49 3.64
C ALA A 574 11.30 -7.95 5.02
N SER A 575 11.26 -9.24 5.31
CA SER A 575 10.82 -9.77 6.61
C SER A 575 11.93 -9.85 7.68
N LEU A 576 13.21 -9.69 7.31
CA LEU A 576 14.33 -9.80 8.25
C LEU A 576 14.23 -8.80 9.42
N PRO A 577 13.79 -7.54 9.25
CA PRO A 577 13.59 -6.66 10.39
C PRO A 577 12.55 -7.16 11.40
N LEU A 578 11.53 -7.91 10.96
CA LEU A 578 10.58 -8.55 11.89
C LEU A 578 11.26 -9.62 12.76
N VAL A 579 12.29 -10.30 12.25
CA VAL A 579 13.05 -11.29 13.03
C VAL A 579 13.79 -10.61 14.17
N ALA A 580 14.48 -9.49 13.89
CA ALA A 580 15.14 -8.68 14.91
C ALA A 580 14.14 -8.14 15.95
N LEU A 581 13.03 -7.56 15.49
CA LEU A 581 12.00 -6.99 16.37
C LEU A 581 11.34 -8.06 17.26
N ARG A 582 11.06 -9.25 16.72
CA ARG A 582 10.52 -10.39 17.50
C ARG A 582 11.50 -10.90 18.56
N ALA A 583 12.80 -10.81 18.28
CA ALA A 583 13.86 -11.12 19.24
C ALA A 583 14.14 -9.96 20.22
N GLY A 584 13.35 -8.88 20.18
CA GLY A 584 13.47 -7.71 21.06
C GLY A 584 14.73 -6.88 20.80
N LYS A 585 15.28 -6.94 19.58
CA LYS A 585 16.51 -6.24 19.21
C LYS A 585 16.21 -4.83 18.72
N PRO A 586 17.03 -3.83 19.09
CA PRO A 586 16.91 -2.48 18.56
C PRO A 586 17.09 -2.48 17.04
N LEU A 587 16.33 -1.61 16.39
CA LEU A 587 16.34 -1.41 14.94
C LEU A 587 16.69 0.05 14.63
N ILE A 588 17.67 0.24 13.76
CA ILE A 588 17.99 1.55 13.15
C ILE A 588 17.63 1.48 11.67
N VAL A 589 16.93 2.49 11.16
CA VAL A 589 16.63 2.64 9.73
C VAL A 589 17.34 3.89 9.20
N VAL A 590 18.17 3.71 8.19
CA VAL A 590 18.87 4.77 7.45
C VAL A 590 18.43 4.70 6.00
N ASN A 591 17.58 5.62 5.58
CA ASN A 591 17.03 5.53 4.24
C ASN A 591 16.57 6.89 3.72
N LEU A 592 16.78 7.15 2.43
CA LEU A 592 16.36 8.43 1.82
C LEU A 592 14.85 8.68 1.98
N GLN A 593 14.05 7.61 1.93
CA GLN A 593 12.60 7.63 2.07
C GLN A 593 12.17 6.85 3.32
N ALA A 594 10.99 7.18 3.84
CA ALA A 594 10.38 6.42 4.90
C ALA A 594 10.09 4.96 4.49
N THR A 595 10.21 4.04 5.44
CA THR A 595 9.85 2.62 5.28
C THR A 595 8.69 2.25 6.20
N ASP A 596 8.01 1.14 5.93
CA ASP A 596 6.98 0.61 6.83
C ASP A 596 7.55 0.26 8.23
N TYR A 597 8.88 0.12 8.33
CA TYR A 597 9.57 -0.20 9.58
C TYR A 597 9.96 1.00 10.43
N ASP A 598 9.80 2.22 9.94
CA ASP A 598 10.20 3.43 10.67
C ASP A 598 9.46 3.57 12.00
N CYS A 599 8.19 3.15 12.04
CA CYS A 599 7.37 3.21 13.26
C CYS A 599 7.78 2.19 14.34
N PHE A 600 8.56 1.17 13.96
CA PHE A 600 9.13 0.17 14.88
C PHE A 600 10.60 0.42 15.17
N ALA A 601 11.26 1.27 14.38
CA ALA A 601 12.66 1.61 14.55
C ALA A 601 12.85 2.43 15.83
N GLU A 602 13.87 2.09 16.60
CA GLU A 602 14.28 2.92 17.72
C GLU A 602 14.88 4.25 17.22
N VAL A 603 15.54 4.20 16.06
CA VAL A 603 16.02 5.38 15.35
C VAL A 603 15.71 5.23 13.86
N ALA A 604 15.00 6.21 13.30
CA ALA A 604 14.85 6.38 11.85
C ALA A 604 15.51 7.70 11.43
N LEU A 605 16.45 7.63 10.48
CA LEU A 605 17.19 8.76 9.93
C LEU A 605 16.97 8.80 8.41
N HIS A 606 16.47 9.94 7.93
CA HIS A 606 16.18 10.14 6.52
C HIS A 606 17.23 10.98 5.83
N GLY A 607 17.90 10.40 4.83
CA GLY A 607 18.97 11.04 4.08
C GLY A 607 19.83 10.02 3.33
N SER A 608 20.95 10.48 2.75
CA SER A 608 21.84 9.58 2.01
C SER A 608 22.61 8.67 2.96
N CYS A 609 22.84 7.42 2.55
CA CYS A 609 23.60 6.48 3.36
C CYS A 609 25.05 6.93 3.54
N GLY A 610 25.65 7.56 2.53
CA GLY A 610 27.01 8.09 2.57
C GLY A 610 27.22 9.25 3.52
N SER A 611 26.17 9.99 3.88
CA SER A 611 26.26 11.04 4.91
C SER A 611 25.95 10.51 6.31
N ILE A 612 24.90 9.70 6.45
CA ILE A 612 24.40 9.27 7.75
C ILE A 612 25.25 8.15 8.37
N LEU A 613 25.63 7.13 7.59
CA LEU A 613 26.35 5.97 8.13
C LEU A 613 27.70 6.38 8.75
N PRO A 614 28.52 7.25 8.14
CA PRO A 614 29.72 7.77 8.81
C PRO A 614 29.41 8.50 10.12
N ALA A 615 28.32 9.28 10.19
CA ALA A 615 27.96 10.04 11.38
C ALA A 615 27.58 9.14 12.57
N ILE A 616 26.96 7.98 12.32
CA ILE A 616 26.52 7.05 13.37
C ILE A 616 27.52 5.93 13.66
N CYS A 617 28.32 5.50 12.67
CA CYS A 617 29.31 4.43 12.81
C CYS A 617 30.73 4.94 13.09
N GLY A 618 31.01 6.23 12.86
CA GLY A 618 32.34 6.81 13.00
C GLY A 618 32.79 7.02 14.46
N ASP A 619 34.11 6.95 14.69
CA ASP A 619 34.72 7.44 15.94
C ASP A 619 34.39 8.92 16.08
N GLY A 620 33.83 9.35 17.21
CA GLY A 620 33.30 10.71 17.40
C GLY A 620 34.38 11.80 17.45
N THR A 621 35.14 11.94 16.38
CA THR A 621 36.32 12.81 16.25
C THR A 621 36.21 13.72 15.02
N GLY A 622 34.98 14.13 14.69
CA GLY A 622 34.72 15.16 13.69
C GLY A 622 33.67 16.13 14.23
N GLY A 623 34.13 17.21 14.86
CA GLY A 623 33.33 18.25 15.49
C GLY A 623 33.99 18.76 16.76
#